data_AF-A0A8T7DYY2-F1
#
_entry.id   AF-A0A8T7DYY2-F1
#
_cell.length_a   1.000
_cell.length_b   1.000
_cell.length_c   1.000
_cell.angle_alpha   90.00
_cell.angle_beta   90.00
_cell.angle_gamma   90.00
#
_symmetry.space_group_name_H-M   'P 1'
#
loop_
_entity.id
_entity.type
_entity.pdbx_description
1 polymer ?
#
loop_
_entity_poly.entity_id
_entity_poly.type
_entity_poly.pdbx_seq_one_letter_code
_entity_poly.pdbx_strand_id
1 'polypeptide(L)'
;HADRLRLVGAELRQLPGGNGGVALDALLALLGELQVNDVLVEAGPTLSGALIAAGLVDELITYVAPRLLGDAAHGSVSLAPARLDDTPWLTITDIRRVGEDIRITAEPRAAQP
;
A
#
# COMPACT_ATOMS: atom_id res chain seq x y z
N HIS A 1 -2.73 -11.28 -24.82
CA HIS A 1 -3.21 -11.32 -23.42
C HIS A 1 -4.36 -10.34 -23.21
N ALA A 2 -4.20 -9.07 -23.61
CA ALA A 2 -5.26 -8.04 -23.55
C ALA A 2 -6.61 -8.46 -24.17
N ASP A 3 -6.60 -9.07 -25.35
CA ASP A 3 -7.86 -9.44 -26.03
C ASP A 3 -8.65 -10.50 -25.26
N ARG A 4 -7.97 -11.41 -24.54
CA ARG A 4 -8.62 -12.39 -23.66
C ARG A 4 -9.28 -11.74 -22.45
N LEU A 5 -8.68 -10.67 -21.91
CA LEU A 5 -9.24 -9.92 -20.78
C LEU A 5 -10.50 -9.15 -21.22
N ARG A 6 -10.47 -8.53 -22.40
CA ARG A 6 -11.65 -7.84 -22.94
C ARG A 6 -12.82 -8.79 -23.20
N LEU A 7 -12.54 -10.02 -23.65
CA LEU A 7 -13.58 -11.03 -23.89
C LEU A 7 -14.34 -11.44 -22.62
N VAL A 8 -13.75 -11.27 -21.43
CA VAL A 8 -14.42 -11.53 -20.15
C VAL A 8 -15.00 -10.25 -19.52
N GLY A 9 -15.09 -9.17 -20.29
CA GLY A 9 -15.64 -7.89 -19.84
C GLY A 9 -14.68 -7.02 -19.04
N ALA A 10 -13.39 -7.36 -18.99
CA ALA A 10 -12.42 -6.51 -18.29
C ALA A 10 -12.16 -5.21 -19.08
N GLU A 11 -12.24 -4.10 -18.38
CA GLU A 11 -11.81 -2.81 -18.89
C GLU A 11 -10.28 -2.70 -18.83
N LEU A 12 -9.66 -2.27 -19.94
CA LEU A 12 -8.22 -2.09 -20.01
C LEU A 12 -7.89 -0.61 -20.17
N ARG A 13 -7.13 -0.09 -19.21
CA ARG A 13 -6.62 1.28 -19.21
C ARG A 13 -5.11 1.25 -19.37
N GLN A 14 -4.60 2.07 -20.29
CA GLN A 14 -3.16 2.26 -20.46
C GLN A 14 -2.75 3.48 -19.66
N LEU A 15 -1.73 3.32 -18.82
CA LEU A 15 -1.17 4.37 -17.99
C LEU A 15 0.32 4.54 -18.30
N PRO A 16 0.90 5.73 -18.01
CA PRO A 16 2.33 5.92 -18.08
C PRO A 16 3.09 4.92 -17.21
N GLY A 17 4.29 4.55 -17.67
CA GLY A 17 5.22 3.76 -16.88
C GLY A 17 5.89 4.63 -15.80
N GLY A 18 6.11 4.05 -14.62
CA GLY A 18 6.89 4.59 -13.53
C GLY A 18 8.09 3.71 -13.20
N ASN A 19 8.51 3.68 -11.94
CA ASN A 19 9.65 2.89 -11.44
C ASN A 19 9.41 1.37 -11.55
N GLY A 20 9.61 0.81 -12.75
CA GLY A 20 9.48 -0.63 -13.03
C GLY A 20 8.04 -1.14 -13.13
N GLY A 21 7.05 -0.25 -13.19
CA GLY A 21 5.63 -0.58 -13.23
C GLY A 21 4.77 0.57 -13.75
N VAL A 22 3.51 0.63 -13.31
CA VAL A 22 2.60 1.76 -13.59
C VAL A 22 2.96 2.95 -12.69
N ALA A 23 2.89 4.17 -13.23
CA ALA A 23 3.00 5.39 -12.43
C ALA A 23 1.80 5.50 -11.47
N LEU A 24 2.07 5.41 -10.16
CA LEU A 24 1.03 5.28 -9.13
C LEU A 24 0.18 6.56 -8.97
N ASP A 25 0.80 7.72 -9.14
CA ASP A 25 0.14 9.02 -9.20
C ASP A 25 -0.88 9.08 -10.35
N ALA A 26 -0.48 8.63 -11.55
CA ALA A 26 -1.38 8.57 -12.71
C ALA A 26 -2.50 7.55 -12.50
N LEU A 27 -2.22 6.43 -11.84
CA LEU A 27 -3.23 5.43 -11.48
C LEU A 27 -4.28 6.01 -10.51
N LEU A 28 -3.85 6.67 -9.43
CA LEU A 28 -4.78 7.26 -8.46
C LEU A 28 -5.58 8.42 -9.09
N ALA A 29 -4.96 9.23 -9.96
CA ALA A 29 -5.68 10.25 -10.71
C ALA A 29 -6.78 9.66 -11.59
N LEU A 30 -6.48 8.59 -12.34
CA LEU A 30 -7.48 7.87 -13.14
C LEU A 30 -8.62 7.31 -12.28
N LEU A 31 -8.31 6.72 -11.11
CA LEU A 31 -9.33 6.23 -10.20
C LEU A 31 -10.25 7.36 -9.69
N GLY A 32 -9.68 8.54 -9.42
CA GLY A 32 -10.44 9.75 -9.11
C GLY A 32 -11.36 10.20 -10.26
N GLU A 33 -10.89 10.16 -11.50
CA GLU A 33 -11.73 10.43 -12.69
C GLU A 33 -12.88 9.43 -12.83
N LEU A 34 -12.67 8.18 -12.40
CA LEU A 34 -13.68 7.12 -12.34
C LEU A 34 -14.57 7.21 -11.09
N GLN A 35 -14.45 8.29 -10.31
CA GLN A 35 -15.22 8.55 -9.09
C GLN A 35 -15.02 7.49 -7.99
N VAL A 36 -13.86 6.85 -7.97
CA VAL A 36 -13.44 5.99 -6.86
C VAL A 36 -12.90 6.87 -5.74
N ASN A 37 -13.68 7.01 -4.67
CA ASN A 37 -13.32 7.88 -3.54
C ASN A 37 -12.33 7.20 -2.59
N ASP A 38 -12.48 5.89 -2.38
CA ASP A 38 -11.67 5.11 -1.44
C ASP A 38 -11.06 3.90 -2.15
N VAL A 39 -9.78 3.66 -1.91
CA VAL A 39 -9.04 2.53 -2.50
C VAL A 39 -8.43 1.70 -1.38
N LEU A 40 -8.91 0.46 -1.22
CA LEU A 40 -8.27 -0.52 -0.36
C LEU A 40 -7.18 -1.26 -1.15
N VAL A 41 -5.93 -1.16 -0.68
CA VAL A 41 -4.79 -1.85 -1.29
C VAL A 41 -4.40 -3.07 -0.46
N GLU A 42 -4.66 -4.25 -1.01
CA GLU A 42 -4.21 -5.53 -0.47
C GLU A 42 -3.12 -6.11 -1.39
N ALA A 43 -1.86 -5.82 -1.07
CA ALA A 43 -0.74 -6.18 -1.92
C ALA A 43 0.47 -6.67 -1.14
N GLY A 44 1.40 -7.29 -1.87
CA GLY A 44 2.69 -7.68 -1.34
C GLY A 44 3.62 -6.48 -1.07
N PRO A 45 4.80 -6.74 -0.49
CA PRO A 45 5.70 -5.70 0.03
C PRO A 45 6.13 -4.65 -1.00
N THR A 46 6.24 -5.03 -2.27
CA THR A 46 6.67 -4.12 -3.35
C THR A 46 5.68 -2.98 -3.58
N LEU A 47 4.40 -3.28 -3.81
CA LEU A 47 3.40 -2.26 -4.11
C LEU A 47 3.07 -1.45 -2.84
N SER A 48 2.91 -2.12 -1.70
CA SER A 48 2.68 -1.46 -0.42
C SER A 48 3.83 -0.51 -0.07
N GLY A 49 5.08 -0.93 -0.30
CA GLY A 49 6.26 -0.10 -0.10
C GLY A 49 6.33 1.09 -1.06
N ALA A 50 6.00 0.88 -2.33
CA ALA A 50 5.98 1.96 -3.33
C ALA A 50 4.95 3.05 -3.00
N LEU A 51 3.75 2.68 -2.55
CA LEU A 51 2.72 3.63 -2.13
C LEU A 51 3.13 4.43 -0.89
N ILE A 52 3.67 3.74 0.13
CA ILE A 52 4.15 4.39 1.36
C ILE A 52 5.32 5.35 1.05
N ALA A 53 6.30 4.91 0.27
CA ALA A 53 7.45 5.73 -0.11
C ALA A 53 7.06 6.96 -0.96
N ALA A 54 5.99 6.85 -1.75
CA ALA A 54 5.45 7.96 -2.54
C ALA A 54 4.54 8.91 -1.74
N GLY A 55 4.26 8.62 -0.46
CA GLY A 55 3.35 9.42 0.36
C GLY A 55 1.89 9.35 -0.12
N LEU A 56 1.50 8.24 -0.75
CA LEU A 56 0.17 8.03 -1.36
C LEU A 56 -0.76 7.17 -0.48
N VAL A 57 -0.44 7.03 0.81
CA VAL A 57 -1.23 6.25 1.77
C VAL A 57 -1.72 7.20 2.84
N ASP A 58 -3.03 7.26 3.05
CA ASP A 58 -3.64 8.04 4.12
C ASP A 58 -3.84 7.24 5.42
N GLU A 59 -4.10 5.93 5.30
CA GLU A 59 -4.32 5.03 6.43
C GLU A 59 -3.68 3.66 6.18
N LEU A 60 -3.03 3.11 7.22
CA LEU A 60 -2.49 1.76 7.23
C LEU A 60 -3.25 0.90 8.25
N ILE A 61 -3.87 -0.18 7.79
CA ILE A 61 -4.51 -1.18 8.63
C ILE A 61 -3.64 -2.45 8.64
N THR A 62 -2.99 -2.72 9.77
CA THR A 62 -2.11 -3.87 9.94
C THR A 62 -2.74 -4.91 10.86
N TYR A 63 -2.76 -6.16 10.41
CA TYR A 63 -3.14 -7.32 11.23
C TYR A 63 -1.89 -8.10 11.63
N VAL A 64 -1.74 -8.31 12.94
CA VAL A 64 -0.61 -9.03 13.54
C VAL A 64 -1.14 -10.28 14.23
N ALA A 65 -0.79 -11.43 13.66
CA ALA A 65 -1.08 -12.73 14.24
C ALA A 65 -0.03 -13.11 15.30
N PRO A 66 -0.38 -13.88 16.35
CA PRO A 66 0.55 -14.38 17.35
C PRO A 66 1.39 -15.57 16.82
N ARG A 67 2.05 -15.37 15.66
CA ARG A 67 2.80 -16.41 14.94
C ARG A 67 4.22 -15.94 14.65
N LEU A 68 5.19 -16.82 14.89
CA LEU A 68 6.61 -16.59 14.59
C LEU A 68 6.98 -17.33 13.31
N LEU A 69 7.35 -16.59 12.25
CA LEU A 69 7.62 -17.15 10.93
C LEU A 69 9.11 -17.43 10.64
N GLY A 70 10.02 -16.93 11.49
CA GLY A 70 11.46 -17.03 11.27
C GLY A 70 12.02 -15.98 10.32
N ASP A 71 13.33 -16.02 10.11
CA ASP A 71 14.13 -15.05 9.35
C ASP A 71 13.91 -15.11 7.83
N ALA A 72 13.53 -16.27 7.30
CA ALA A 72 13.21 -16.45 5.89
C ALA A 72 11.86 -15.82 5.48
N ALA A 73 11.09 -15.27 6.43
CA ALA A 73 9.81 -14.63 6.13
C ALA A 73 10.01 -13.33 5.36
N HIS A 74 9.15 -13.08 4.38
CA HIS A 74 9.12 -11.81 3.67
C HIS A 74 8.50 -10.72 4.56
N GLY A 75 9.08 -9.52 4.52
CA GLY A 75 8.49 -8.34 5.16
C GLY A 75 7.14 -7.98 4.55
N SER A 76 6.29 -7.30 5.34
CA SER A 76 4.98 -6.80 4.88
C SER A 76 5.09 -5.61 3.92
N VAL A 77 6.19 -4.86 4.00
CA VAL A 77 6.47 -3.67 3.19
C VAL A 77 7.95 -3.66 2.81
N SER A 78 8.27 -3.31 1.56
CA SER A 78 9.64 -3.09 1.12
C SER A 78 9.97 -1.60 1.13
N LEU A 79 10.67 -1.13 2.17
CA LEU A 79 11.21 0.24 2.27
C LEU A 79 12.73 0.17 2.40
N ALA A 80 13.42 1.17 1.86
CA ALA A 80 14.87 1.30 1.93
C ALA A 80 15.28 2.75 2.24
N PRO A 81 14.93 3.28 3.44
CA PRO A 81 15.37 4.62 3.84
C PRO A 81 16.89 4.67 3.92
N ALA A 82 17.51 5.74 3.41
CA ALA A 82 18.97 5.89 3.43
C ALA A 82 19.50 6.18 4.84
N ARG A 83 18.71 6.90 5.64
CA ARG A 83 18.97 7.22 7.05
C ARG A 83 17.76 6.83 7.89
N LEU A 84 17.98 6.58 9.18
CA LEU A 84 16.88 6.31 10.11
C LEU A 84 15.87 7.46 10.14
N ASP A 85 16.35 8.70 10.05
CA ASP A 85 15.51 9.91 10.00
C ASP A 85 14.61 9.98 8.76
N ASP A 86 14.94 9.25 7.68
CA ASP A 86 14.12 9.17 6.46
C ASP A 86 12.98 8.13 6.59
N THR A 87 12.89 7.44 7.74
CA THR A 87 11.89 6.39 7.95
C THR A 87 10.51 7.01 8.13
N PRO A 88 9.48 6.56 7.39
CA PRO A 88 8.12 7.03 7.59
C PRO A 88 7.64 6.75 9.02
N TRP A 89 7.15 7.78 9.70
CA TRP A 89 6.53 7.65 11.01
C TRP A 89 5.01 7.53 10.86
N LEU A 90 4.40 6.68 11.68
CA LEU A 90 2.95 6.53 11.75
C LEU A 90 2.45 6.94 13.14
N THR A 91 1.22 7.46 13.21
CA THR A 91 0.48 7.71 14.45
C THR A 91 -0.63 6.68 14.54
N ILE A 92 -0.63 5.86 15.58
CA ILE A 92 -1.68 4.85 15.79
C ILE A 92 -2.97 5.55 16.23
N THR A 93 -4.06 5.29 15.52
CA THR A 93 -5.39 5.86 15.78
C THR A 93 -6.35 4.86 16.41
N ASP A 94 -6.20 3.56 16.16
CA ASP A 94 -6.97 2.48 16.78
C ASP A 94 -6.10 1.23 17.01
N ILE A 95 -6.30 0.57 18.14
CA ILE A 95 -5.77 -0.78 18.41
C ILE A 95 -6.87 -1.62 19.02
N ARG A 96 -7.14 -2.78 18.44
CA ARG A 96 -8.09 -3.74 18.99
C ARG A 96 -7.73 -5.17 18.66
N ARG A 97 -8.28 -6.09 19.43
CA ARG A 97 -8.23 -7.52 19.12
C ARG A 97 -9.30 -7.89 18.10
N VAL A 98 -8.94 -8.77 17.17
CA VAL A 98 -9.85 -9.41 16.22
C VAL A 98 -9.61 -10.92 16.29
N GLY A 99 -10.41 -11.61 17.11
CA GLY A 99 -10.14 -13.00 17.47
C GLY A 99 -8.82 -13.14 18.25
N GLU A 100 -7.88 -13.89 17.69
CA GLU A 100 -6.53 -14.10 18.26
C GLU A 100 -5.52 -13.04 17.81
N ASP A 101 -5.86 -12.27 16.78
CA ASP A 101 -4.97 -11.29 16.17
C ASP A 101 -5.16 -9.90 16.77
N ILE A 102 -4.17 -9.04 16.56
CA ILE A 102 -4.25 -7.60 16.85
C ILE A 102 -4.39 -6.86 15.54
N ARG A 103 -5.34 -5.92 15.49
CA ARG A 103 -5.47 -4.96 14.40
C ARG A 103 -5.04 -3.58 14.87
N ILE A 104 -4.14 -2.98 14.11
CA ILE A 104 -3.62 -1.63 14.31
C ILE A 104 -4.05 -0.79 13.12
N THR A 105 -4.76 0.31 13.37
CA THR A 105 -4.99 1.35 12.37
C THR A 105 -4.08 2.53 12.70
N ALA A 106 -3.35 3.04 11.70
CA ALA A 106 -2.43 4.14 11.87
C ALA A 106 -2.41 5.05 10.64
N GLU A 107 -2.17 6.33 10.86
CA GLU A 107 -2.07 7.36 9.82
C GLU A 107 -0.62 7.83 9.69
N PRO A 108 -0.12 8.19 8.49
CA PRO A 108 1.20 8.80 8.36
C PRO A 108 1.30 10.08 9.19
N ARG A 109 2.40 10.20 9.93
CA ARG A 109 2.71 11.40 10.68
C ARG A 109 3.26 12.44 9.70
N ALA A 110 2.68 13.64 9.69
CA ALA A 110 3.26 14.77 8.99
C ALA A 110 4.71 14.99 9.44
N ALA A 111 5.60 15.26 8.48
CA ALA A 111 7.00 15.57 8.77
C ALA A 111 7.06 16.70 9.82
N GLN A 112 7.88 16.52 10.86
CA GLN A 112 8.16 17.64 11.77
C GLN A 112 8.89 18.72 10.96
N PRO A 113 8.47 20.00 11.06
CA PRO A 113 9.14 21.10 10.36
C PRO A 113 10.60 21.27 10.80
#